data_AF-A0A7J2QYE1-F1
#
_entry.id   AF-A0A7J2QYE1-F1
#
_cell.length_a   1.000
_cell.length_b   1.000
_cell.length_c   1.000
_cell.angle_alpha   90.00
_cell.angle_beta   90.00
_cell.angle_gamma   90.00
#
_symmetry.space_group_name_H-M   'P 1'
#
loop_
_entity.id
_entity.type
_entity.pdbx_description
1 polymer ?
#
loop_
_entity_poly.entity_id
_entity_poly.type
_entity_poly.pdbx_seq_one_letter_code
_entity_poly.pdbx_strand_id
1 'polypeptide(L)'
;MTQDISEETRRASKEVLKMIYYIIIALAITESLNKLFLSNIATLYLIVAFLLTICRFAHGASIHLDVYSRKRYKPLFDFLEFFFQAGLFYLMSTVLTEPYNFSLLFITMLLSDAIWLCFLWLIKYIESDKTHKQWLISDIIIIFILSFLLLIPSQTIQYDLYSLIVMITSIIATVTDYSFNKDFYFPSVDNL
;
A
#
# COMPACT_ATOMS: atom_id res chain seq x y z
N MET A 1 14.80 24.59 25.99
CA MET A 1 15.57 23.35 26.25
C MET A 1 14.68 22.12 26.36
N THR A 2 13.58 22.12 27.12
CA THR A 2 12.67 20.95 27.21
C THR A 2 11.84 20.67 25.95
N GLN A 3 11.49 21.69 25.16
CA GLN A 3 10.79 21.50 23.87
C GLN A 3 11.67 20.77 22.84
N ASP A 4 12.96 21.07 22.81
CA ASP A 4 13.93 20.51 21.86
C ASP A 4 14.09 18.98 22.05
N ILE A 5 14.27 18.56 23.31
CA ILE A 5 14.39 17.14 23.70
C ILE A 5 13.13 16.33 23.32
N SER A 6 11.94 16.94 23.44
CA SER A 6 10.68 16.27 23.10
C SER A 6 10.50 16.06 21.60
N GLU A 7 10.98 16.99 20.77
CA GLU A 7 10.89 16.88 19.32
C GLU A 7 11.87 15.86 18.76
N GLU A 8 13.12 15.87 19.25
CA GLU A 8 14.12 14.85 18.94
C GLU A 8 13.64 13.44 19.29
N THR A 9 13.08 13.25 20.50
CA THR A 9 12.55 11.95 20.94
C THR A 9 11.43 11.46 20.03
N ARG A 10 10.53 12.36 19.60
CA ARG A 10 9.43 11.99 18.70
C ARG A 10 9.94 11.65 17.30
N ARG A 11 10.93 12.38 16.79
CA ARG A 11 11.57 12.07 15.50
C ARG A 11 12.26 10.71 15.55
N ALA A 12 13.07 10.45 16.57
CA ALA A 12 13.73 9.16 16.76
C ALA A 12 12.72 8.00 16.82
N SER A 13 11.60 8.20 17.52
CA SER A 13 10.53 7.20 17.59
C SER A 13 9.90 6.94 16.21
N LYS A 14 9.61 7.98 15.42
CA LYS A 14 9.09 7.83 14.05
C LYS A 14 10.05 7.05 13.15
N GLU A 15 11.35 7.33 13.20
CA GLU A 15 12.37 6.63 12.41
C GLU A 15 12.43 5.14 12.75
N VAL A 16 12.34 4.79 14.04
CA VAL A 16 12.30 3.38 14.49
C VAL A 16 11.05 2.68 13.92
N LEU A 17 9.90 3.34 13.95
CA LEU A 17 8.65 2.77 13.41
C LEU A 17 8.73 2.57 11.88
N LYS A 18 9.30 3.54 11.14
CA LYS A 18 9.58 3.41 9.70
C LYS A 18 10.51 2.24 9.41
N MET A 19 11.57 2.08 10.21
CA MET A 19 12.54 1.00 10.05
C MET A 19 11.88 -0.38 10.24
N ILE A 20 11.04 -0.55 11.26
CA ILE A 20 10.29 -1.80 11.47
C ILE A 20 9.40 -2.10 10.27
N TYR A 21 8.66 -1.10 9.78
CA TYR A 21 7.83 -1.23 8.58
C TYR A 21 8.66 -1.69 7.37
N TYR A 22 9.78 -1.03 7.09
CA TYR A 22 10.64 -1.38 5.95
C TYR A 22 11.31 -2.74 6.06
N ILE A 23 11.64 -3.21 7.27
CA ILE A 23 12.16 -4.56 7.47
C ILE A 23 11.12 -5.59 6.99
N ILE A 24 9.84 -5.41 7.36
CA ILE A 24 8.78 -6.33 6.94
C ILE A 24 8.57 -6.26 5.42
N ILE A 25 8.58 -5.07 4.84
CA ILE A 25 8.52 -4.89 3.38
C ILE A 25 9.70 -5.59 2.69
N ALA A 26 10.92 -5.44 3.22
CA ALA A 26 12.10 -6.09 2.67
C ALA A 26 12.02 -7.62 2.75
N LEU A 27 11.48 -8.17 3.85
CA LEU A 27 11.20 -9.60 3.98
C LEU A 27 10.17 -10.06 2.95
N ALA A 28 9.09 -9.30 2.74
CA ALA A 28 8.06 -9.61 1.75
C ALA A 28 8.60 -9.57 0.31
N ILE A 29 9.50 -8.63 0.00
CA ILE A 29 10.21 -8.57 -1.29
C ILE A 29 11.17 -9.77 -1.42
N THR A 30 11.89 -10.12 -0.37
CA THR A 30 12.81 -11.28 -0.40
C THR A 30 12.03 -12.56 -0.67
N GLU A 31 10.89 -12.74 0.01
CA GLU A 31 10.00 -13.89 -0.20
C GLU A 31 9.43 -13.92 -1.62
N SER A 32 9.05 -12.77 -2.21
CA SER A 32 8.58 -12.74 -3.59
C SER A 32 9.67 -13.10 -4.60
N LEU A 33 10.90 -12.62 -4.39
CA LEU A 33 12.04 -12.91 -5.25
C LEU A 33 12.48 -14.38 -5.19
N ASN A 34 12.38 -15.03 -4.02
CA ASN A 34 12.66 -16.46 -3.90
C ASN A 34 11.77 -17.31 -4.83
N LYS A 35 10.55 -16.84 -5.13
CA LYS A 35 9.63 -17.52 -6.04
C LYS A 35 9.95 -17.31 -7.50
N LEU A 36 10.76 -16.32 -7.84
CA LEU A 36 11.13 -16.01 -9.23
C LEU A 36 11.83 -17.19 -9.90
N PHE A 37 12.70 -17.91 -9.18
CA PHE A 37 13.47 -19.03 -9.73
C PHE A 37 12.62 -20.26 -10.08
N LEU A 38 11.41 -20.37 -9.53
CA LEU A 38 10.47 -21.47 -9.77
C LEU A 38 9.22 -21.00 -10.52
N SER A 39 9.22 -19.76 -11.03
CA SER A 39 8.01 -19.09 -11.48
C SER A 39 7.65 -19.42 -12.93
N ASN A 40 6.36 -19.58 -13.16
CA ASN A 40 5.76 -19.51 -14.49
C ASN A 40 5.41 -18.05 -14.83
N ILE A 41 4.92 -17.80 -16.04
CA ILE A 41 4.59 -16.45 -16.49
C ILE A 41 3.48 -15.78 -15.65
N ALA A 42 2.47 -16.53 -15.19
CA ALA A 42 1.45 -16.03 -14.27
C ALA A 42 2.07 -15.50 -12.96
N THR A 43 3.01 -16.23 -12.36
CA THR A 43 3.69 -15.79 -11.13
C THR A 43 4.56 -14.56 -11.39
N LEU A 44 5.21 -14.45 -12.55
CA LEU A 44 5.94 -13.23 -12.91
C LEU A 44 5.02 -12.01 -12.96
N TYR A 45 3.84 -12.14 -13.56
CA TYR A 45 2.85 -11.06 -13.60
C TYR A 45 2.40 -10.64 -12.18
N LEU A 46 2.17 -11.61 -11.28
CA LEU A 46 1.81 -11.29 -9.89
C LEU A 46 2.96 -10.67 -9.10
N ILE A 47 4.21 -11.08 -9.34
CA ILE A 47 5.39 -10.43 -8.74
C ILE A 47 5.47 -8.97 -9.17
N VAL A 48 5.29 -8.68 -10.47
CA VAL A 48 5.27 -7.29 -10.95
C VAL A 48 4.13 -6.51 -10.29
N ALA A 49 2.93 -7.10 -10.22
CA ALA A 49 1.79 -6.47 -9.57
C ALA A 49 2.07 -6.16 -8.09
N PHE A 50 2.63 -7.12 -7.38
CA PHE A 50 3.00 -7.01 -5.98
C PHE A 50 4.04 -5.91 -5.73
N LEU A 51 5.11 -5.86 -6.53
CA LEU A 51 6.15 -4.85 -6.38
C LEU A 51 5.62 -3.43 -6.64
N LEU A 52 4.76 -3.25 -7.64
CA LEU A 52 4.13 -1.97 -7.92
C LEU A 52 3.23 -1.52 -6.77
N THR A 53 2.42 -2.44 -6.22
CA THR A 53 1.60 -2.17 -5.05
C THR A 53 2.46 -1.80 -3.84
N ILE A 54 3.54 -2.53 -3.55
CA ILE A 54 4.49 -2.15 -2.49
C ILE A 54 5.04 -0.74 -2.74
N CYS A 55 5.49 -0.43 -3.96
CA CYS A 55 6.05 0.88 -4.26
C CYS A 55 5.04 2.00 -3.95
N ARG A 56 3.79 1.84 -4.39
CA ARG A 56 2.71 2.81 -4.16
C ARG A 56 2.47 3.04 -2.67
N PHE A 57 2.25 1.96 -1.92
CA PHE A 57 1.88 2.01 -0.51
C PHE A 57 3.05 2.38 0.40
N ALA A 58 4.23 1.80 0.19
CA ALA A 58 5.40 2.10 1.01
C ALA A 58 5.86 3.55 0.84
N HIS A 59 5.75 4.11 -0.38
CA HIS A 59 6.03 5.53 -0.60
C HIS A 59 4.99 6.41 0.11
N GLY A 60 3.69 6.11 -0.02
CA GLY A 60 2.63 6.85 0.67
C GLY A 60 2.76 6.80 2.20
N ALA A 61 3.00 5.62 2.77
CA ALA A 61 3.22 5.41 4.19
C ALA A 61 4.44 6.20 4.71
N SER A 62 5.53 6.23 3.94
CA SER A 62 6.73 6.99 4.32
C SER A 62 6.45 8.48 4.49
N ILE A 63 5.71 9.07 3.55
CA ILE A 63 5.36 10.49 3.58
C ILE A 63 4.41 10.76 4.74
N HIS A 64 3.40 9.90 4.96
CA HIS A 64 2.48 10.07 6.10
C HIS A 64 3.18 10.00 7.46
N LEU A 65 4.17 9.12 7.62
CA LEU A 65 4.95 9.04 8.85
C LEU A 65 5.86 10.27 9.03
N ASP A 66 6.34 10.86 7.94
CA ASP A 66 7.20 12.05 7.98
C ASP A 66 6.42 13.33 8.30
N VAL A 67 5.19 13.47 7.80
CA VAL A 67 4.34 14.64 8.06
C VAL A 67 4.18 14.88 9.57
N TYR A 68 4.48 16.10 10.00
CA TYR A 68 4.25 16.54 11.37
C TYR A 68 2.75 16.60 11.65
N SER A 69 2.30 15.97 12.74
CA SER A 69 0.93 16.13 13.23
C SER A 69 0.90 16.72 14.63
N ARG A 70 0.04 17.73 14.83
CA ARG A 70 -0.29 18.26 16.16
C ARG A 70 -1.15 17.29 16.98
N LYS A 71 -1.76 16.29 16.33
CA LYS A 71 -2.63 15.30 16.99
C LYS A 71 -1.76 14.20 17.62
N ARG A 72 -1.74 14.15 18.96
CA ARG A 72 -0.88 13.25 19.76
C ARG A 72 -0.92 11.79 19.32
N TYR A 73 -2.10 11.28 18.96
CA TYR A 73 -2.30 9.85 18.64
C TYR A 73 -2.26 9.53 17.16
N LYS A 74 -2.19 10.52 16.25
CA LYS A 74 -2.18 10.25 14.80
C LYS A 74 -1.02 9.32 14.40
N PRO A 75 0.24 9.57 14.82
CA PRO A 75 1.35 8.69 14.43
C PRO A 75 1.20 7.25 14.92
N LEU A 76 0.49 7.03 16.04
CA LEU A 76 0.23 5.69 16.55
C LEU A 76 -0.77 4.95 15.65
N PHE A 77 -1.86 5.62 15.24
CA PHE A 77 -2.82 5.03 14.31
C PHE A 77 -2.22 4.77 12.93
N ASP A 78 -1.44 5.71 12.41
CA ASP A 78 -0.70 5.55 11.15
C ASP A 78 0.22 4.31 11.24
N PHE A 79 0.98 4.18 12.34
CA PHE A 79 1.88 3.04 12.52
C PHE A 79 1.15 1.70 12.62
N LEU A 80 0.06 1.63 13.39
CA LEU A 80 -0.70 0.38 13.54
C LEU A 80 -1.27 -0.10 12.20
N GLU A 81 -1.80 0.82 11.39
CA GLU A 81 -2.28 0.49 10.05
C GLU A 81 -1.13 0.05 9.15
N PHE A 82 -0.04 0.81 9.07
CA PHE A 82 1.08 0.48 8.19
C PHE A 82 1.76 -0.84 8.60
N PHE A 83 1.83 -1.13 9.90
CA PHE A 83 2.31 -2.42 10.40
C PHE A 83 1.40 -3.57 9.93
N PHE A 84 0.08 -3.38 10.01
CA PHE A 84 -0.89 -4.36 9.50
C PHE A 84 -0.76 -4.54 7.99
N GLN A 85 -0.68 -3.45 7.21
CA GLN A 85 -0.47 -3.49 5.76
C GLN A 85 0.85 -4.18 5.39
N ALA A 86 1.93 -3.97 6.13
CA ALA A 86 3.20 -4.68 5.92
C ALA A 86 3.04 -6.19 6.12
N GLY A 87 2.28 -6.59 7.14
CA GLY A 87 1.89 -7.99 7.33
C GLY A 87 1.11 -8.55 6.14
N LEU A 88 0.16 -7.78 5.60
CA LEU A 88 -0.57 -8.17 4.40
C LEU A 88 0.34 -8.30 3.17
N PHE A 89 1.32 -7.41 2.98
CA PHE A 89 2.31 -7.57 1.92
C PHE A 89 3.12 -8.85 2.06
N TYR A 90 3.53 -9.19 3.28
CA TYR A 90 4.20 -10.46 3.52
C TYR A 90 3.29 -11.65 3.15
N LEU A 91 2.02 -11.65 3.57
CA LEU A 91 1.07 -12.70 3.19
C LEU A 91 0.82 -12.76 1.67
N MET A 92 0.74 -11.62 0.99
CA MET A 92 0.60 -11.57 -0.47
C MET A 92 1.79 -12.24 -1.16
N SER A 93 3.01 -12.02 -0.65
CA SER A 93 4.21 -12.66 -1.19
C SER A 93 4.17 -14.20 -1.06
N THR A 94 3.55 -14.74 0.00
CA THR A 94 3.45 -16.20 0.21
C THR A 94 2.43 -16.89 -0.70
N VAL A 95 1.58 -16.15 -1.44
CA VAL A 95 0.57 -16.72 -2.35
C VAL A 95 0.71 -16.28 -3.82
N LEU A 96 1.90 -15.81 -4.25
CA LEU A 96 2.18 -15.40 -5.64
C LEU A 96 2.02 -16.49 -6.73
N THR A 97 1.78 -17.73 -6.34
CA THR A 97 1.47 -18.86 -7.24
C THR A 97 -0.03 -19.08 -7.41
N GLU A 98 -0.86 -18.36 -6.66
CA GLU A 98 -2.31 -18.58 -6.56
C GLU A 98 -3.05 -17.26 -6.78
N PRO A 99 -3.38 -16.91 -8.05
CA PRO A 99 -3.91 -15.59 -8.40
C PRO A 99 -5.20 -15.21 -7.65
N TYR A 100 -6.04 -16.19 -7.37
CA TYR A 100 -7.26 -16.01 -6.58
C TYR A 100 -6.96 -15.54 -5.14
N ASN A 101 -6.07 -16.25 -4.44
CA ASN A 101 -5.67 -15.92 -3.07
C ASN A 101 -4.90 -14.60 -3.02
N PHE A 102 -4.06 -14.34 -4.02
CA PHE A 102 -3.39 -13.05 -4.19
C PHE A 102 -4.40 -11.90 -4.31
N SER A 103 -5.41 -12.03 -5.19
CA SER A 103 -6.46 -11.01 -5.35
C SER A 103 -7.27 -10.78 -4.07
N LEU A 104 -7.59 -11.83 -3.31
CA LEU A 104 -8.29 -11.68 -2.02
C LEU A 104 -7.47 -10.88 -1.01
N LEU A 105 -6.17 -11.17 -0.88
CA LEU A 105 -5.29 -10.40 -0.01
C LEU A 105 -5.09 -8.97 -0.52
N PHE A 106 -5.02 -8.78 -1.85
CA PHE A 106 -4.93 -7.46 -2.45
C PHE A 106 -6.19 -6.62 -2.14
N ILE A 107 -7.38 -7.18 -2.30
CA ILE A 107 -8.64 -6.53 -1.91
C ILE A 107 -8.65 -6.21 -0.41
N THR A 108 -8.20 -7.14 0.43
CA THR A 108 -8.14 -6.94 1.88
C THR A 108 -7.23 -5.77 2.25
N MET A 109 -6.08 -5.65 1.58
CA MET A 109 -5.14 -4.54 1.76
C MET A 109 -5.75 -3.19 1.34
N LEU A 110 -6.42 -3.14 0.19
CA LEU A 110 -7.11 -1.92 -0.28
C LEU A 110 -8.29 -1.52 0.64
N LEU A 111 -9.03 -2.51 1.15
CA LEU A 111 -10.10 -2.25 2.11
C LEU A 111 -9.55 -1.69 3.43
N SER A 112 -8.42 -2.21 3.90
CA SER A 112 -7.75 -1.70 5.09
C SER A 112 -7.38 -0.23 4.95
N ASP A 113 -6.78 0.14 3.81
CA ASP A 113 -6.42 1.53 3.52
C ASP A 113 -7.64 2.45 3.44
N ALA A 114 -8.67 2.04 2.69
CA ALA A 114 -9.93 2.78 2.58
C ALA A 114 -10.61 2.97 3.96
N ILE A 115 -10.61 1.94 4.80
CA ILE A 115 -11.16 2.00 6.17
C ILE A 115 -10.32 2.95 7.03
N TRP A 116 -8.99 2.89 6.94
CA TRP A 116 -8.09 3.77 7.67
C TRP A 116 -8.28 5.23 7.28
N LEU A 117 -8.36 5.54 5.98
CA LEU A 117 -8.66 6.89 5.48
C LEU A 117 -10.00 7.39 6.01
N CYS A 118 -11.05 6.57 5.92
CA CYS A 118 -12.36 6.91 6.46
C CYS A 118 -12.31 7.13 7.99
N PHE A 119 -11.59 6.29 8.72
CA PHE A 119 -11.42 6.40 10.16
C PHE A 119 -10.74 7.72 10.53
N LEU A 120 -9.61 8.06 9.89
CA LEU A 120 -8.89 9.31 10.12
C LEU A 120 -9.77 10.54 9.80
N TRP A 121 -10.59 10.45 8.76
CA TRP A 121 -11.54 11.49 8.41
C TRP A 121 -12.63 11.66 9.49
N LEU A 122 -13.22 10.57 9.97
CA LEU A 122 -14.25 10.57 11.02
C LEU A 122 -13.76 11.19 12.33
N ILE A 123 -12.51 10.90 12.73
CA ILE A 123 -11.90 11.48 13.94
C ILE A 123 -11.30 12.87 13.71
N LYS A 124 -11.45 13.46 12.51
CA LYS A 124 -10.93 14.79 12.12
C LYS A 124 -9.42 14.90 12.29
N TYR A 125 -8.69 13.84 11.95
CA TYR A 125 -7.23 13.81 11.93
C TYR A 125 -6.65 14.17 10.55
N ILE A 126 -7.47 14.07 9.51
CA ILE A 126 -7.20 14.57 8.15
C ILE A 126 -8.36 15.46 7.71
N GLU A 127 -8.07 16.43 6.84
CA GLU A 127 -9.09 17.21 6.15
C GLU A 127 -9.50 16.49 4.86
N SER A 128 -10.73 16.74 4.39
CA SER A 128 -11.26 16.13 3.18
C SER A 128 -10.72 16.84 1.92
N ASP A 129 -9.40 16.76 1.74
CA ASP A 129 -8.73 17.32 0.57
C ASP A 129 -8.98 16.45 -0.68
N LYS A 130 -8.46 16.92 -1.81
CA LYS A 130 -8.60 16.24 -3.10
C LYS A 130 -7.80 14.93 -3.14
N THR A 131 -6.62 14.90 -2.53
CA THR A 131 -5.68 13.77 -2.54
C THR A 131 -6.26 12.55 -1.82
N HIS A 132 -6.76 12.70 -0.59
CA HIS A 132 -7.35 11.59 0.16
C HIS A 132 -8.60 11.03 -0.56
N LYS A 133 -9.40 11.89 -1.21
CA LYS A 133 -10.54 11.44 -2.03
C LYS A 133 -10.07 10.65 -3.25
N GLN A 134 -9.00 11.08 -3.91
CA GLN A 134 -8.44 10.39 -5.08
C GLN A 134 -7.91 9.01 -4.70
N TRP A 135 -7.24 8.87 -3.57
CA TRP A 135 -6.82 7.55 -3.06
C TRP A 135 -7.99 6.63 -2.77
N LEU A 136 -8.97 7.11 -2.01
CA LEU A 136 -10.16 6.32 -1.70
C LEU A 136 -10.91 5.87 -2.97
N ILE A 137 -11.04 6.77 -3.95
CA ILE A 137 -11.66 6.43 -5.25
C ILE A 137 -10.81 5.40 -6.00
N SER A 138 -9.48 5.55 -6.03
CA SER A 138 -8.59 4.58 -6.66
C SER A 138 -8.75 3.20 -6.04
N ASP A 139 -8.84 3.11 -4.72
CA ASP A 139 -8.96 1.84 -4.01
C ASP A 139 -10.31 1.17 -4.29
N ILE A 140 -11.40 1.94 -4.23
CA ILE A 140 -12.73 1.45 -4.56
C ILE A 140 -12.78 0.89 -6.00
N ILE A 141 -12.16 1.59 -6.96
CA ILE A 141 -12.12 1.13 -8.36
C ILE A 141 -11.36 -0.20 -8.48
N ILE A 142 -10.19 -0.32 -7.84
CA ILE A 142 -9.38 -1.55 -7.90
C ILE A 142 -10.11 -2.69 -7.19
N ILE A 143 -10.71 -2.44 -6.01
CA ILE A 143 -11.53 -3.41 -5.29
C ILE A 143 -12.67 -3.91 -6.19
N PHE A 144 -13.35 -3.00 -6.90
CA PHE A 144 -14.44 -3.38 -7.81
C PHE A 144 -13.94 -4.27 -8.95
N ILE A 145 -12.82 -3.91 -9.60
CA ILE A 145 -12.21 -4.70 -10.68
C ILE A 145 -11.82 -6.10 -10.18
N LEU A 146 -11.09 -6.18 -9.06
CA LEU A 146 -10.64 -7.46 -8.51
C LEU A 146 -11.83 -8.30 -8.01
N SER A 147 -12.84 -7.69 -7.39
CA SER A 147 -14.06 -8.40 -6.96
C SER A 147 -14.80 -8.98 -8.16
N PHE A 148 -14.91 -8.23 -9.26
CA PHE A 148 -15.51 -8.73 -10.49
C PHE A 148 -14.74 -9.92 -11.05
N LEU A 149 -13.40 -9.90 -11.02
CA LEU A 149 -12.58 -11.05 -11.42
C LEU A 149 -12.81 -12.28 -10.53
N LEU A 150 -13.03 -12.10 -9.22
CA LEU A 150 -13.33 -13.20 -8.31
C LEU A 150 -14.70 -13.85 -8.55
N LEU A 151 -15.64 -13.14 -9.18
CA LEU A 151 -16.95 -13.69 -9.56
C LEU A 151 -16.87 -14.62 -10.79
N ILE A 152 -15.79 -14.53 -11.56
CA ILE A 152 -15.58 -15.39 -12.72
C ILE A 152 -15.10 -16.77 -12.23
N PRO A 153 -15.78 -17.88 -12.56
CA PRO A 153 -15.36 -19.20 -12.12
C PRO A 153 -13.92 -19.49 -12.51
N SER A 154 -13.13 -20.03 -11.58
CA SER A 154 -11.70 -20.32 -11.78
C SER A 154 -11.41 -21.29 -12.93
N GLN A 155 -12.42 -22.04 -13.38
CA GLN A 155 -12.35 -22.94 -14.52
C GLN A 155 -12.48 -22.22 -15.87
N THR A 156 -13.03 -21.00 -15.87
CA THR A 156 -13.35 -20.24 -17.09
C THR A 156 -12.18 -19.39 -17.58
N ILE A 157 -11.41 -18.82 -16.66
CA ILE A 157 -10.26 -17.96 -16.99
C ILE A 157 -8.95 -18.74 -16.84
N GLN A 158 -8.09 -18.61 -17.85
CA GLN A 158 -6.72 -19.11 -17.75
C GLN A 158 -5.94 -18.34 -16.68
N TYR A 159 -5.15 -19.07 -15.89
CA TYR A 159 -4.35 -18.49 -14.79
C TYR A 159 -3.46 -17.34 -15.25
N ASP A 160 -2.81 -17.49 -16.42
CA ASP A 160 -1.95 -16.46 -17.00
C ASP A 160 -2.71 -15.17 -17.33
N LEU A 161 -3.92 -15.29 -17.89
CA LEU A 161 -4.77 -14.14 -18.21
C LEU A 161 -5.26 -13.46 -16.93
N TYR A 162 -5.64 -14.22 -15.90
CA TYR A 162 -6.04 -13.66 -14.61
C TYR A 162 -4.92 -12.80 -14.01
N SER A 163 -3.72 -13.37 -13.89
CA SER A 163 -2.56 -12.67 -13.34
C SER A 163 -2.15 -11.46 -14.17
N LEU A 164 -2.29 -11.55 -15.50
CA LEU A 164 -2.04 -10.43 -16.41
C LEU A 164 -2.99 -9.25 -16.13
N ILE A 165 -4.29 -9.52 -15.93
CA ILE A 165 -5.26 -8.46 -15.62
C ILE A 165 -4.93 -7.81 -14.27
N VAL A 166 -4.56 -8.60 -13.26
CA VAL A 166 -4.13 -8.07 -11.95
C VAL A 166 -2.90 -7.17 -12.11
N MET A 167 -1.91 -7.60 -12.89
CA MET A 167 -0.72 -6.79 -13.20
C MET A 167 -1.07 -5.48 -13.91
N ILE A 168 -1.87 -5.54 -14.99
CA ILE A 168 -2.30 -4.32 -15.72
C ILE A 168 -3.05 -3.37 -14.78
N THR A 169 -3.93 -3.89 -13.93
CA THR A 169 -4.67 -3.10 -12.94
C THR A 169 -3.72 -2.38 -11.98
N SER A 170 -2.71 -3.08 -11.46
CA SER A 170 -1.71 -2.49 -10.56
C SER A 170 -0.83 -1.43 -11.24
N ILE A 171 -0.47 -1.62 -12.52
CA ILE A 171 0.29 -0.64 -13.32
C ILE A 171 -0.54 0.63 -13.48
N ILE A 172 -1.78 0.50 -13.95
CA ILE A 172 -2.68 1.64 -14.16
C ILE A 172 -2.91 2.38 -12.84
N ALA A 173 -3.18 1.65 -11.76
CA ALA A 173 -3.37 2.23 -10.43
C ALA A 173 -2.14 3.03 -9.98
N THR A 174 -0.94 2.46 -10.08
CA THR A 174 0.30 3.09 -9.64
C THR A 174 0.65 4.32 -10.48
N VAL A 175 0.53 4.21 -11.81
CA VAL A 175 0.79 5.34 -12.72
C VAL A 175 -0.20 6.47 -12.50
N THR A 176 -1.48 6.15 -12.35
CA THR A 176 -2.54 7.14 -12.11
C THR A 176 -2.32 7.86 -10.79
N ASP A 177 -1.99 7.11 -9.74
CA ASP A 177 -1.73 7.66 -8.42
C ASP A 177 -0.55 8.64 -8.43
N TYR A 178 0.61 8.23 -8.97
CA TYR A 178 1.75 9.15 -9.09
C TYR A 178 1.52 10.33 -10.03
N SER A 179 0.70 10.17 -11.06
CA SER A 179 0.40 11.26 -12.00
C SER A 179 -0.53 12.30 -11.38
N PHE A 180 -1.56 11.86 -10.66
CA PHE A 180 -2.58 12.75 -10.10
C PHE A 180 -2.20 13.33 -8.74
N ASN A 181 -1.41 12.61 -7.96
CA ASN A 181 -0.93 13.02 -6.65
C ASN A 181 0.55 13.42 -6.67
N LYS A 182 1.04 13.91 -7.82
CA LYS A 182 2.46 14.26 -8.01
C LYS A 182 2.99 15.20 -6.93
N ASP A 183 2.23 16.24 -6.56
CA ASP A 183 2.69 17.22 -5.57
C ASP A 183 2.81 16.62 -4.16
N PHE A 184 2.02 15.58 -3.87
CA PHE A 184 2.12 14.84 -2.62
C PHE A 184 3.38 13.97 -2.60
N TYR A 185 3.64 13.22 -3.68
CA TYR A 185 4.77 12.29 -3.77
C TYR A 185 6.12 12.95 -4.09
N PHE A 186 6.09 14.07 -4.79
CA PHE A 186 7.27 14.77 -5.30
C PHE A 186 7.10 16.28 -5.04
N PRO A 187 7.08 16.71 -3.77
CA PRO A 187 6.90 18.13 -3.43
C PRO A 187 8.02 18.97 -4.06
N SER A 188 7.65 20.06 -4.73
CA SER A 188 8.62 21.03 -5.25
C SER A 188 9.33 21.74 -4.10
N VAL A 189 10.57 22.19 -4.33
CA VAL A 189 11.38 22.94 -3.34
C VAL A 189 10.62 24.17 -2.81
N ASP A 190 9.78 24.78 -3.63
CA ASP A 190 8.97 25.94 -3.27
C ASP A 190 7.81 25.62 -2.29
N ASN A 191 7.51 24.34 -2.03
CA ASN A 191 6.44 23.85 -1.16
C ASN A 191 6.95 23.14 0.13
N LEU A 192 8.27 23.14 0.37
CA LEU A 192 8.92 22.61 1.59
C LEU A 192 9.08 23.71 2.64
#